data_AF-A0A4U1L326-F1
#
_entry.id   AF-A0A4U1L326-F1
#
_cell.length_a   1.000
_cell.length_b   1.000
_cell.length_c   1.000
_cell.angle_alpha   90.00
_cell.angle_beta   90.00
_cell.angle_gamma   90.00
#
_symmetry.space_group_name_H-M   'P 1'
#
loop_
_entity.id
_entity.type
_entity.pdbx_description
1 polymer ?
#
loop_
_entity_poly.entity_id
_entity_poly.type
_entity_poly.pdbx_seq_one_letter_code
_entity_poly.pdbx_strand_id
1 'polypeptide(L)'
;MARNPQDAARETVEGAAKAASQAGDEMRETADRMGAAGEAMQDQGAKLGLTMLEQAELNTREAFAAMRAAAQASDLSEVMRIQTDYMRDQGSRSVSQAREIGEIIAGFGRSAMGQFTGRG
;
A
#
# COMPACT_ATOMS: atom_id res chain seq x y z
N MET A 1 57.95 -21.97 -19.21
CA MET A 1 57.17 -22.91 -18.37
C MET A 1 55.76 -22.98 -18.94
N ALA A 2 55.36 -24.11 -19.52
CA ALA A 2 53.99 -24.30 -19.98
C ALA A 2 53.07 -24.44 -18.77
N ARG A 3 51.98 -23.68 -18.72
CA ARG A 3 50.99 -23.74 -17.63
C ARG A 3 50.41 -25.16 -17.61
N ASN A 4 50.44 -25.84 -16.46
CA ASN A 4 50.01 -27.22 -16.35
C ASN A 4 48.49 -27.28 -16.63
N PRO A 5 48.01 -28.11 -17.58
CA PRO A 5 46.59 -28.18 -17.94
C PRO A 5 45.66 -28.50 -16.75
N GLN A 6 46.19 -29.13 -15.70
CA GLN A 6 45.46 -29.42 -14.46
C GLN A 6 45.17 -28.15 -13.63
N ASP A 7 46.04 -27.15 -13.67
CA ASP A 7 45.86 -25.88 -12.93
C ASP A 7 44.83 -24.99 -13.63
N ALA A 8 44.84 -24.96 -14.97
CA ALA A 8 43.82 -24.26 -15.75
C ALA A 8 42.42 -24.86 -15.56
N ALA A 9 42.33 -26.20 -15.48
CA ALA A 9 41.07 -26.88 -15.20
C ALA A 9 40.54 -26.56 -13.79
N ARG A 10 41.40 -26.48 -12.77
CA ARG A 10 41.02 -26.09 -11.41
C ARG A 10 40.53 -24.65 -11.32
N GLU A 11 41.25 -23.70 -11.93
CA GLU A 11 40.88 -22.28 -11.96
C GLU A 11 39.51 -22.07 -12.64
N THR A 12 39.22 -22.85 -13.68
CA THR A 12 37.92 -22.83 -14.37
C THR A 12 36.78 -23.36 -13.49
N VAL A 13 37.03 -24.44 -12.73
CA VAL A 13 36.05 -25.02 -11.81
C VAL A 13 35.81 -24.12 -10.60
N GLU A 14 36.85 -23.50 -10.04
CA GLU A 14 36.72 -22.54 -8.94
C GLU A 14 36.01 -21.25 -9.38
N GLY A 15 36.30 -20.75 -10.59
CA GLY A 15 35.59 -19.63 -11.19
C GLY A 15 34.09 -19.94 -11.39
N ALA A 16 33.78 -21.14 -11.87
CA ALA A 16 32.39 -21.60 -12.03
C ALA A 16 31.68 -21.76 -10.67
N ALA A 17 32.36 -22.31 -9.66
CA ALA A 17 31.80 -22.46 -8.32
C ALA A 17 31.54 -21.10 -7.64
N LYS A 18 32.44 -20.13 -7.83
CA LYS A 18 32.30 -18.78 -7.27
C LYS A 18 31.17 -18.01 -7.96
N ALA A 19 31.04 -18.13 -9.29
CA ALA A 19 29.94 -17.54 -10.04
C ALA A 19 28.59 -18.17 -9.64
N ALA A 20 28.55 -19.49 -9.45
CA ALA A 20 27.35 -20.18 -8.96
C ALA A 20 26.96 -19.76 -7.53
N SER A 21 27.95 -19.57 -6.65
CA SER A 21 27.72 -19.05 -5.29
C SER A 21 27.16 -17.64 -5.32
N GLN A 22 27.77 -16.73 -6.10
CA GLN A 22 27.32 -15.34 -6.20
C GLN A 22 25.90 -15.24 -6.78
N ALA A 23 25.59 -16.02 -7.81
CA ALA A 23 24.23 -16.10 -8.35
C ALA A 23 23.23 -16.64 -7.32
N GLY A 24 23.64 -17.61 -6.50
CA GLY A 24 22.83 -18.13 -5.39
C GLY A 24 22.56 -17.10 -4.29
N ASP A 25 23.57 -16.32 -3.93
CA ASP A 25 23.46 -15.26 -2.93
C ASP A 25 22.55 -14.11 -3.43
N GLU A 26 22.71 -13.69 -4.69
CA GLU A 26 21.84 -12.69 -5.33
C GLU A 26 20.38 -13.16 -5.44
N MET A 27 20.16 -14.44 -5.78
CA MET A 27 18.82 -15.02 -5.80
C MET A 27 18.19 -15.05 -4.40
N ARG A 28 18.96 -15.36 -3.37
CA ARG A 28 18.49 -15.40 -1.98
C ARG A 28 18.12 -14.01 -1.48
N GLU A 29 18.98 -13.02 -1.73
CA GLU A 29 18.72 -11.63 -1.39
C GLU A 29 17.49 -11.08 -2.12
N THR A 30 17.31 -11.47 -3.39
CA THR A 30 16.10 -11.13 -4.17
C THR A 30 14.85 -11.79 -3.57
N ALA A 31 14.93 -13.06 -3.17
CA ALA A 31 13.82 -13.77 -2.54
C ALA A 31 13.44 -13.16 -1.18
N ASP A 32 14.42 -12.77 -0.36
CA ASP A 32 14.19 -12.11 0.93
C ASP A 32 13.53 -10.73 0.74
N ARG A 33 13.98 -9.94 -0.26
CA ARG A 33 13.34 -8.67 -0.64
C ARG A 33 11.90 -8.87 -1.12
N MET A 34 11.65 -9.90 -1.93
CA MET A 34 10.30 -10.24 -2.40
C MET A 34 9.39 -10.69 -1.26
N GLY A 35 9.91 -11.45 -0.30
CA GLY A 35 9.17 -11.87 0.91
C GLY A 35 8.76 -10.68 1.76
N ALA A 36 9.72 -9.79 2.07
CA ALA A 36 9.45 -8.55 2.82
C ALA A 36 8.49 -7.60 2.09
N ALA A 37 8.55 -7.55 0.75
CA ALA A 37 7.58 -6.81 -0.05
C ALA A 37 6.17 -7.41 0.07
N GLY A 38 6.05 -8.74 0.01
CA GLY A 38 4.77 -9.44 0.15
C GLY A 38 4.10 -9.22 1.50
N GLU A 39 4.87 -9.27 2.59
CA GLU A 39 4.38 -9.04 3.96
C GLU A 39 3.90 -7.58 4.14
N ALA A 40 4.70 -6.61 3.70
CA ALA A 40 4.31 -5.20 3.72
C ALA A 40 3.06 -4.91 2.86
N MET A 41 2.88 -5.61 1.74
CA MET A 41 1.68 -5.48 0.90
C MET A 41 0.43 -6.04 1.58
N GLN A 42 0.54 -7.14 2.33
CA GLN A 42 -0.58 -7.72 3.07
C GLN A 42 -1.06 -6.79 4.19
N ASP A 43 -0.13 -6.28 5.00
CA ASP A 43 -0.46 -5.38 6.12
C ASP A 43 -1.07 -4.06 5.61
N GLN A 44 -0.48 -3.47 4.57
CA GLN A 44 -0.97 -2.23 3.99
C GLN A 44 -2.31 -2.41 3.26
N GLY A 45 -2.52 -3.56 2.62
CA GLY A 45 -3.78 -3.92 1.96
C GLY A 45 -4.92 -4.13 2.96
N ALA A 46 -4.65 -4.81 4.08
CA ALA A 46 -5.61 -4.98 5.17
C ALA A 46 -6.00 -3.63 5.78
N LYS A 47 -5.02 -2.74 6.01
CA LYS A 47 -5.26 -1.39 6.52
C LYS A 47 -6.13 -0.56 5.58
N LEU A 48 -5.83 -0.57 4.27
CA LEU A 48 -6.65 0.13 3.27
C LEU A 48 -8.09 -0.42 3.25
N GLY A 49 -8.25 -1.74 3.29
CA GLY A 49 -9.55 -2.39 3.33
C GLY A 49 -10.38 -1.99 4.55
N LEU A 50 -9.78 -1.99 5.74
CA LEU A 50 -10.43 -1.54 6.97
C LEU A 50 -10.82 -0.06 6.90
N THR A 51 -9.92 0.82 6.46
CA THR A 51 -10.23 2.25 6.28
C THR A 51 -11.40 2.44 5.31
N MET A 52 -11.44 1.72 4.19
CA MET A 52 -12.57 1.80 3.24
C MET A 52 -13.90 1.36 3.87
N LEU A 53 -13.90 0.29 4.67
CA LEU A 53 -15.08 -0.19 5.38
C LEU A 53 -15.58 0.82 6.42
N GLU A 54 -14.68 1.44 7.17
CA GLU A 54 -15.00 2.51 8.14
C GLU A 54 -15.64 3.71 7.43
N GLN A 55 -15.12 4.12 6.27
CA GLN A 55 -15.73 5.21 5.50
C GLN A 55 -17.12 4.86 4.98
N ALA A 56 -17.31 3.62 4.51
CA ALA A 56 -18.63 3.16 4.07
C ALA A 56 -19.65 3.14 5.23
N GLU A 57 -19.24 2.70 6.43
CA GLU A 57 -20.08 2.71 7.62
C GLU A 57 -20.46 4.14 8.03
N LEU A 58 -19.49 5.05 8.10
CA LEU A 58 -19.73 6.45 8.45
C LEU A 58 -20.69 7.13 7.46
N ASN A 59 -20.45 7.00 6.16
CA ASN A 59 -21.31 7.55 5.12
C ASN A 59 -22.75 7.02 5.23
N THR A 60 -22.90 5.72 5.51
CA THR A 60 -24.22 5.09 5.69
C THR A 60 -24.94 5.67 6.90
N ARG A 61 -24.27 5.73 8.06
CA ARG A 61 -24.86 6.30 9.29
C ARG A 61 -25.31 7.75 9.10
N GLU A 62 -24.49 8.57 8.44
CA GLU A 62 -24.76 9.98 8.20
C GLU A 62 -25.89 10.20 7.21
N ALA A 63 -25.94 9.41 6.13
CA ALA A 63 -27.05 9.41 5.20
C ALA A 63 -28.36 9.05 5.90
N PHE A 64 -28.37 8.02 6.77
CA PHE A 64 -29.54 7.67 7.57
C PHE A 64 -29.95 8.77 8.56
N ALA A 65 -28.99 9.45 9.18
CA ALA A 65 -29.26 10.58 10.06
C ALA A 65 -29.92 11.75 9.30
N ALA A 66 -29.38 12.10 8.13
CA ALA A 66 -29.94 13.15 7.27
C ALA A 66 -31.34 12.78 6.76
N MET A 67 -31.55 11.53 6.34
CA MET A 67 -32.88 11.03 5.93
C MET A 67 -33.89 11.09 7.08
N ARG A 68 -33.47 10.73 8.31
CA ARG A 68 -34.33 10.81 9.50
C ARG A 68 -34.68 12.27 9.83
N ALA A 69 -33.73 13.18 9.74
CA ALA A 69 -33.96 14.61 9.96
C ALA A 69 -34.92 15.17 8.90
N ALA A 70 -34.71 14.83 7.62
CA ALA A 70 -35.57 15.27 6.53
C ALA A 70 -37.00 14.73 6.69
N ALA A 71 -37.18 13.49 7.17
CA ALA A 71 -38.49 12.91 7.45
C ALA A 71 -39.23 13.57 8.63
N GLN A 72 -38.51 14.27 9.52
CA GLN A 72 -39.06 15.00 10.67
C GLN A 72 -39.23 16.49 10.39
N ALA A 73 -38.82 16.98 9.22
CA ALA A 73 -38.89 18.38 8.85
C ALA A 73 -40.35 18.83 8.69
N SER A 74 -40.65 20.01 9.23
CA SER A 74 -42.00 20.60 9.22
C SER A 74 -42.32 21.28 7.90
N ASP A 75 -41.30 21.72 7.16
CA ASP A 75 -41.44 22.40 5.88
C ASP A 75 -40.23 22.22 4.95
N LEU A 76 -40.40 22.66 3.70
CA LEU A 76 -39.38 22.55 2.65
C LEU A 76 -38.12 23.38 2.96
N SER A 77 -38.23 24.48 3.69
CA SER A 77 -37.06 25.29 4.06
C SER A 77 -36.16 24.54 5.05
N GLU A 78 -36.76 23.77 5.95
CA GLU A 78 -36.07 22.92 6.91
C GLU A 78 -35.37 21.74 6.21
N VAL A 79 -36.01 21.11 5.21
CA VAL A 79 -35.36 20.09 4.36
C VAL A 79 -34.16 20.67 3.58
N MET A 80 -34.30 21.86 2.99
CA MET A 80 -33.21 22.52 2.25
C MET A 80 -32.03 22.87 3.16
N ARG A 81 -32.31 23.26 4.41
CA ARG A 81 -31.28 23.48 5.42
C ARG A 81 -30.55 22.18 5.77
N ILE A 82 -31.28 21.09 6.02
CA ILE A 82 -30.70 19.77 6.32
C ILE A 82 -29.81 19.29 5.17
N GLN A 83 -30.24 19.45 3.92
CA GLN A 83 -29.43 19.10 2.75
C GLN A 83 -28.16 19.97 2.65
N THR A 84 -28.27 21.28 2.90
CA THR A 84 -27.14 22.21 2.85
C THR A 84 -26.11 21.88 3.93
N ASP A 85 -26.56 21.62 5.16
CA ASP A 85 -25.71 21.23 6.28
C ASP A 85 -25.03 19.89 5.99
N TYR A 86 -25.76 18.91 5.45
CA TYR A 86 -25.20 17.63 5.02
C TYR A 86 -24.12 17.81 3.94
N MET A 87 -24.37 18.62 2.89
CA MET A 87 -23.38 18.86 1.82
C MET A 87 -22.10 19.53 2.35
N ARG A 88 -22.24 20.47 3.30
CA ARG A 88 -21.09 21.16 3.91
C ARG A 88 -20.25 20.19 4.74
N ASP A 89 -20.89 19.38 5.57
CA ASP A 89 -20.24 18.38 6.41
C ASP A 89 -19.59 17.27 5.56
N GLN A 90 -20.31 16.73 4.57
CA GLN A 90 -19.78 15.76 3.62
C GLN A 90 -18.59 16.29 2.84
N GLY A 91 -18.60 17.57 2.46
CA GLY A 91 -17.49 18.21 1.76
C GLY A 91 -16.22 18.27 2.63
N SER A 92 -16.35 18.66 3.89
CA SER A 92 -15.23 18.69 4.84
C SER A 92 -14.67 17.29 5.13
N ARG A 93 -15.56 16.28 5.24
CA ARG A 93 -15.17 14.89 5.47
C ARG A 93 -14.47 14.30 4.24
N SER A 94 -15.00 14.54 3.04
CA SER A 94 -14.42 14.04 1.78
C SER A 94 -12.97 14.50 1.57
N VAL A 95 -12.63 15.74 1.95
CA VAL A 95 -11.24 16.23 1.90
C VAL A 95 -10.34 15.48 2.87
N SER A 96 -10.84 15.15 4.06
CA SER A 96 -10.09 14.41 5.08
C SER A 96 -9.88 12.95 4.65
N GLN A 97 -10.93 12.29 4.13
CA GLN A 97 -10.86 10.93 3.58
C GLN A 97 -9.89 10.84 2.40
N ALA A 98 -9.91 11.83 1.49
CA ALA A 98 -9.00 11.88 0.36
C ALA A 98 -7.52 12.03 0.79
N ARG A 99 -7.25 12.80 1.86
CA ARG A 99 -5.90 12.91 2.44
C ARG A 99 -5.44 11.60 3.04
N GLU A 100 -6.29 10.95 3.84
CA GLU A 100 -6.00 9.68 4.48
C GLU A 100 -5.70 8.57 3.45
N ILE A 101 -6.56 8.42 2.44
CA ILE A 101 -6.34 7.47 1.34
C ILE A 101 -5.07 7.83 0.56
N GLY A 102 -4.84 9.12 0.32
CA GLY A 102 -3.62 9.62 -0.33
C GLY A 102 -2.35 9.28 0.44
N GLU A 103 -2.36 9.38 1.77
CA GLU A 103 -1.25 9.00 2.64
C GLU A 103 -1.00 7.50 2.64
N ILE A 104 -2.05 6.67 2.63
CA ILE A 104 -1.94 5.21 2.51
C ILE A 104 -1.30 4.82 1.16
N ILE A 105 -1.75 5.44 0.06
CA ILE A 105 -1.20 5.20 -1.29
C ILE A 105 0.24 5.71 -1.41
N ALA A 106 0.54 6.90 -0.87
CA ALA A 106 1.89 7.44 -0.86
C ALA A 106 2.84 6.59 -0.01
N GLY A 107 2.35 6.04 1.10
CA GLY A 107 3.06 5.06 1.92
C GLY A 107 3.40 3.80 1.13
N PHE A 108 2.45 3.26 0.37
CA PHE A 108 2.70 2.14 -0.55
C PHE A 108 3.79 2.47 -1.58
N GLY A 109 3.70 3.63 -2.25
CA GLY A 109 4.68 4.05 -3.24
C GLY A 109 6.09 4.23 -2.66
N ARG A 110 6.19 4.74 -1.43
CA ARG A 110 7.48 4.91 -0.73
C ARG A 110 8.09 3.57 -0.31
N SER A 111 7.29 2.66 0.23
CA SER A 111 7.75 1.31 0.61
C SER A 111 8.20 0.49 -0.61
N ALA A 112 7.44 0.56 -1.71
CA ALA A 112 7.80 -0.11 -2.96
C ALA A 112 9.12 0.44 -3.55
N MET A 113 9.34 1.76 -3.53
CA MET A 113 10.58 2.36 -4.02
C MET A 113 11.79 2.17 -3.09
N GLY A 114 11.59 2.14 -1.77
CA GLY A 114 12.66 1.87 -0.79
C GLY A 114 13.26 0.48 -0.94
N GLN A 115 12.40 -0.53 -1.17
CA GLN A 115 12.83 -1.90 -1.42
C GLN A 115 13.52 -2.07 -2.78
N PHE A 116 13.12 -1.30 -3.80
CA PHE A 116 13.71 -1.37 -5.15
C PHE A 116 15.07 -0.67 -5.26
N THR A 117 15.33 0.34 -4.44
CA THR A 117 16.57 1.12 -4.47
C THR A 117 17.62 0.67 -3.45
N GLY A 118 17.32 -0.36 -2.65
CA GLY A 118 18.25 -0.89 -1.63
C GLY A 118 18.47 0.06 -0.44
N ARG A 119 17.62 1.07 -0.27
CA ARG A 119 17.58 1.94 0.93
C ARG A 119 16.36 1.54 1.77
N GLY A 120 16.52 0.46 2.52
CA GLY A 120 15.70 0.17 3.71
C GLY A 120 16.31 0.84 4.93
#